data_AF-A0A259J4C5-F1
#
_entry.id   AF-A0A259J4C5-F1
#
_cell.length_a   1.000
_cell.length_b   1.000
_cell.length_c   1.000
_cell.angle_alpha   90.00
_cell.angle_beta   90.00
_cell.angle_gamma   90.00
#
_symmetry.space_group_name_H-M   'P 1'
#
loop_
_entity.id
_entity.type
_entity.pdbx_description
1 polymer ?
#
loop_
_entity_poly.entity_id
_entity_poly.type
_entity_poly.pdbx_seq_one_letter_code
_entity_poly.pdbx_strand_id
1 'polypeptide(L)'
;MMDGLKPGNRQAGRQQGQQQQSELGAMIQEQQRLRDRTYREGRPGQQGQQGQRGQRGQQGQQGQDGQEGEGAFGDLQQGQQELRRRLGQMLEQLKRQQQGQQGQGQQGQGQQGQGGEGADPSGRAGEAFGRAEQAMRDAEGALGEGNGQGALDAQGRALQALRQGAQAMAEGQQGDQNGPGPGGTPGESAERTDPLGRPMRTQDYGDDFSVKVPDEVDAQRARQVLEELRRRLEQTERPQQELDYIERLLRNF
;
A
#
# COMPACT_ATOMS: atom_id res chain seq x y z
N MET A 1 29.67 26.68 -26.87
CA MET A 1 28.95 25.40 -27.04
C MET A 1 28.30 25.08 -25.69
N MET A 2 27.04 25.47 -25.51
CA MET A 2 26.23 25.11 -24.33
C MET A 2 25.42 23.88 -24.74
N ASP A 3 25.90 22.71 -24.31
CA ASP A 3 25.32 21.42 -24.65
C ASP A 3 24.18 21.09 -23.68
N GLY A 4 23.10 20.54 -24.22
CA GLY A 4 21.77 20.56 -23.62
C GLY A 4 21.64 19.70 -22.37
N LEU A 5 21.43 20.34 -21.22
CA LEU A 5 20.84 19.68 -20.06
C LEU A 5 19.35 19.45 -20.34
N LYS A 6 19.03 18.26 -20.86
CA LYS A 6 17.66 17.74 -20.99
C LYS A 6 16.99 17.65 -19.60
N PRO A 7 15.87 18.37 -19.34
CA PRO A 7 15.10 18.24 -18.10
C PRO A 7 14.26 16.95 -17.99
N GLY A 8 14.23 16.09 -19.02
CA GLY A 8 13.25 15.00 -19.17
C GLY A 8 13.44 13.77 -18.27
N ASN A 9 14.61 13.55 -17.65
CA ASN A 9 14.88 12.29 -16.94
C ASN A 9 14.42 12.26 -15.48
N ARG A 10 14.24 13.42 -14.81
CA ARG A 10 13.83 13.46 -13.39
C ARG A 10 12.33 13.24 -13.20
N GLN A 11 11.50 13.68 -14.15
CA GLN A 11 10.05 13.50 -14.08
C GLN A 11 9.62 12.06 -14.36
N ALA A 12 10.34 11.35 -15.25
CA ALA A 12 10.10 9.94 -15.54
C ALA A 12 10.39 9.01 -14.35
N GLY A 13 11.50 9.24 -13.63
CA GLY A 13 11.83 8.47 -12.43
C GLY A 13 10.80 8.62 -11.31
N ARG A 14 10.23 9.82 -11.13
CA ARG A 14 9.19 10.09 -10.13
C ARG A 14 7.86 9.39 -10.45
N GLN A 15 7.47 9.31 -11.71
CA GLN A 15 6.27 8.55 -12.12
C GLN A 15 6.48 7.05 -11.91
N GLN A 16 7.67 6.54 -12.23
CA GLN A 16 7.96 5.12 -12.09
C GLN A 16 8.02 4.67 -10.61
N GLY A 17 8.56 5.50 -9.72
CA GLY A 17 8.58 5.22 -8.28
C GLY A 17 7.18 5.19 -7.64
N GLN A 18 6.28 6.08 -8.07
CA GLN A 18 4.88 6.08 -7.63
C GLN A 18 4.13 4.82 -8.07
N GLN A 19 4.35 4.37 -9.31
CA GLN A 19 3.73 3.15 -9.82
C GLN A 19 4.15 1.91 -9.00
N GLN A 20 5.45 1.82 -8.67
CA GLN A 20 5.98 0.73 -7.84
C GLN A 20 5.37 0.75 -6.42
N GLN A 21 5.23 1.93 -5.81
CA GLN A 21 4.59 2.06 -4.50
C GLN A 21 3.12 1.61 -4.53
N SER A 22 2.37 2.00 -5.56
CA SER A 22 0.98 1.57 -5.73
C SER A 22 0.87 0.05 -5.91
N GLU A 23 1.76 -0.55 -6.71
CA GLU A 23 1.80 -2.00 -6.92
C GLU A 23 2.13 -2.78 -5.65
N LEU A 24 3.06 -2.27 -4.84
CA LEU A 24 3.36 -2.83 -3.51
C LEU A 24 2.19 -2.69 -2.55
N GLY A 25 1.50 -1.55 -2.56
CA GLY A 25 0.29 -1.36 -1.77
C GLY A 25 -0.76 -2.41 -2.11
N ALA A 26 -0.98 -2.68 -3.40
CA ALA A 26 -1.88 -3.74 -3.85
C ALA A 26 -1.42 -5.12 -3.37
N MET A 27 -0.13 -5.43 -3.49
CA MET A 27 0.44 -6.71 -3.04
C MET A 27 0.29 -6.93 -1.54
N ILE A 28 0.53 -5.89 -0.72
CA ILE A 28 0.36 -5.94 0.74
C ILE A 28 -1.12 -6.20 1.09
N GLN A 29 -2.05 -5.53 0.40
CA GLN A 29 -3.49 -5.75 0.62
C GLN A 29 -3.91 -7.16 0.21
N GLU A 30 -3.39 -7.69 -0.88
CA GLU A 30 -3.70 -9.03 -1.35
C GLU A 30 -3.13 -10.11 -0.42
N GLN A 31 -1.88 -9.95 0.03
CA GLN A 31 -1.26 -10.82 1.02
C GLN A 31 -2.05 -10.84 2.33
N GLN A 32 -2.55 -9.67 2.76
CA GLN A 32 -3.42 -9.54 3.93
C GLN A 32 -4.73 -10.33 3.76
N ARG A 33 -5.40 -10.20 2.60
CA ARG A 33 -6.61 -10.97 2.27
C ARG A 33 -6.35 -12.47 2.20
N LEU A 34 -5.22 -12.90 1.64
CA LEU A 34 -4.83 -14.31 1.62
C LEU A 34 -4.64 -14.84 3.03
N ARG A 35 -3.91 -14.12 3.88
CA ARG A 35 -3.74 -14.48 5.28
C ARG A 35 -5.08 -14.60 6.02
N ASP A 36 -5.97 -13.64 5.83
CA ASP A 36 -7.28 -13.66 6.51
C ASP A 36 -8.16 -14.82 6.00
N ARG A 37 -7.98 -15.26 4.75
CA ARG A 37 -8.62 -16.47 4.22
C ARG A 37 -7.96 -17.74 4.76
N THR A 38 -6.64 -17.84 4.74
CA THR A 38 -5.89 -18.94 5.37
C THR A 38 -6.24 -19.08 6.86
N TYR A 39 -6.55 -17.97 7.54
CA TYR A 39 -6.99 -17.99 8.92
C TYR A 39 -8.38 -18.59 9.09
N ARG A 40 -9.33 -18.21 8.23
CA ARG A 40 -10.67 -18.78 8.26
C ARG A 40 -10.64 -20.27 7.93
N GLU A 41 -9.85 -20.64 6.93
CA GLU A 41 -9.71 -22.03 6.48
C GLU A 41 -8.98 -22.89 7.52
N GLY A 42 -7.93 -22.34 8.15
CA GLY A 42 -7.18 -23.00 9.22
C GLY A 42 -7.92 -23.08 10.55
N ARG A 43 -9.11 -22.48 10.69
CA ARG A 43 -9.95 -22.64 11.89
C ARG A 43 -10.93 -23.81 11.69
N PRO A 44 -10.75 -24.94 12.40
CA PRO A 44 -11.77 -25.97 12.42
C PRO A 44 -13.04 -25.44 13.12
N GLY A 45 -14.14 -25.31 12.37
CA GLY A 45 -15.49 -25.37 12.94
C GLY A 45 -16.27 -24.07 13.18
N GLN A 46 -15.99 -22.95 12.51
CA GLN A 46 -16.84 -21.74 12.66
C GLN A 46 -17.82 -21.46 11.51
N GLN A 47 -17.87 -22.31 10.49
CA GLN A 47 -18.85 -22.22 9.40
C GLN A 47 -20.04 -23.19 9.56
N GLY A 48 -20.32 -23.66 10.79
CA GLY A 48 -21.41 -24.61 11.09
C GLY A 48 -22.52 -24.11 12.02
N GLN A 49 -22.47 -22.88 12.56
CA GLN A 49 -23.38 -22.46 13.64
C GLN A 49 -24.38 -21.34 13.33
N GLN A 50 -24.51 -20.92 12.08
CA GLN A 50 -25.55 -19.95 11.68
C GLN A 50 -26.69 -20.56 10.85
N GLY A 51 -27.06 -21.82 11.14
CA GLY A 51 -28.20 -22.52 10.52
C GLY A 51 -29.20 -23.16 11.49
N GLN A 52 -28.99 -23.09 12.81
CA GLN A 52 -29.91 -23.69 13.78
C GLN A 52 -31.08 -22.75 14.12
N ARG A 53 -31.97 -22.56 13.13
CA ARG A 53 -33.38 -22.24 13.39
C ARG A 53 -34.28 -22.72 12.24
N GLY A 54 -34.29 -24.02 11.98
CA GLY A 54 -35.21 -24.66 11.03
C GLY A 54 -35.38 -26.13 11.36
N GLN A 55 -36.61 -26.56 11.57
CA GLN A 55 -36.97 -27.89 12.08
C GLN A 55 -36.77 -29.01 11.05
N ARG A 56 -36.46 -30.21 11.58
CA ARG A 56 -36.99 -31.54 11.14
C ARG A 56 -36.53 -32.12 9.79
N GLY A 57 -35.92 -33.31 9.85
CA GLY A 57 -35.85 -34.30 8.75
C GLY A 57 -34.47 -34.96 8.65
N GLN A 58 -34.27 -36.12 9.27
CA GLN A 58 -34.14 -37.43 8.59
C GLN A 58 -32.97 -37.56 7.59
N GLN A 59 -32.02 -38.41 7.97
CA GLN A 59 -31.39 -39.44 7.12
C GLN A 59 -30.48 -38.99 5.96
N GLY A 60 -29.18 -39.28 6.10
CA GLY A 60 -28.31 -39.49 4.93
C GLY A 60 -26.85 -39.05 5.09
N GLN A 61 -25.94 -40.01 4.97
CA GLN A 61 -24.53 -39.87 4.55
C GLN A 61 -23.54 -39.21 5.52
N GLN A 62 -23.05 -40.09 6.40
CA GLN A 62 -21.71 -40.07 6.95
C GLN A 62 -20.67 -40.17 5.80
N GLY A 63 -19.79 -39.19 5.69
CA GLY A 63 -18.48 -39.32 5.02
C GLY A 63 -18.29 -38.55 3.70
N GLN A 64 -18.22 -37.22 3.76
CA GLN A 64 -17.54 -36.46 2.70
C GLN A 64 -16.90 -35.13 3.17
N ASP A 65 -16.71 -34.92 4.47
CA ASP A 65 -16.10 -33.69 5.01
C ASP A 65 -14.56 -33.67 4.97
N GLY A 66 -13.95 -34.47 4.09
CA GLY A 66 -12.49 -34.57 3.92
C GLY A 66 -11.94 -33.90 2.66
N GLN A 67 -12.79 -33.44 1.74
CA GLN A 67 -12.36 -32.89 0.45
C GLN A 67 -12.52 -31.36 0.33
N GLU A 68 -13.27 -30.71 1.23
CA GLU A 68 -13.46 -29.24 1.16
C GLU A 68 -12.23 -28.45 1.62
N GLY A 69 -11.45 -28.97 2.58
CA GLY A 69 -10.20 -28.32 3.01
C GLY A 69 -9.09 -28.36 1.97
N GLU A 70 -8.97 -29.46 1.21
CA GLU A 70 -7.91 -29.67 0.22
C GLU A 70 -8.07 -28.74 -1.00
N GLY A 71 -9.32 -28.44 -1.40
CA GLY A 71 -9.62 -27.46 -2.45
C GLY A 71 -9.33 -26.02 -2.02
N ALA A 72 -9.72 -25.65 -0.80
CA ALA A 72 -9.56 -24.30 -0.30
C ALA A 72 -8.09 -23.92 -0.07
N PHE A 73 -7.27 -24.84 0.45
CA PHE A 73 -5.82 -24.62 0.55
C PHE A 73 -5.14 -24.57 -0.83
N GLY A 74 -5.67 -25.29 -1.84
CA GLY A 74 -5.21 -25.19 -3.22
C GLY A 74 -5.42 -23.80 -3.85
N ASP A 75 -6.59 -23.19 -3.65
CA ASP A 75 -6.87 -21.82 -4.12
C ASP A 75 -5.98 -20.78 -3.41
N LEU A 76 -5.75 -20.97 -2.10
CA LEU A 76 -4.85 -20.13 -1.32
C LEU A 76 -3.39 -20.25 -1.81
N GLN A 77 -2.96 -21.47 -2.14
CA GLN A 77 -1.63 -21.74 -2.67
C GLN A 77 -1.40 -21.02 -4.01
N GLN A 78 -2.38 -21.07 -4.91
CA GLN A 78 -2.32 -20.39 -6.20
C GLN A 78 -2.18 -18.87 -6.02
N GLY A 79 -3.01 -18.27 -5.16
CA GLY A 79 -2.91 -16.84 -4.85
C GLY A 79 -1.55 -16.47 -4.24
N GLN A 80 -1.01 -17.30 -3.35
CA GLN A 80 0.31 -17.07 -2.77
C GLN A 80 1.43 -17.16 -3.81
N GLN A 81 1.33 -18.11 -4.72
CA GLN A 81 2.27 -18.29 -5.81
C GLN A 81 2.27 -17.09 -6.78
N GLU A 82 1.10 -16.56 -7.10
CA GLU A 82 0.97 -15.38 -7.95
C GLU A 82 1.66 -14.16 -7.33
N LEU A 83 1.42 -13.91 -6.04
CA LEU A 83 2.09 -12.81 -5.32
C LEU A 83 3.61 -12.97 -5.30
N ARG A 84 4.10 -14.19 -5.07
CA ARG A 84 5.54 -14.47 -5.11
C ARG A 84 6.14 -14.15 -6.47
N ARG A 85 5.48 -14.56 -7.57
CA ARG A 85 5.94 -14.27 -8.93
C ARG A 85 5.99 -12.77 -9.20
N ARG A 86 4.93 -12.03 -8.83
CA ARG A 86 4.87 -10.56 -8.97
C ARG A 86 5.99 -9.88 -8.18
N LEU A 87 6.23 -10.31 -6.94
CA LEU A 87 7.34 -9.80 -6.13
C LEU A 87 8.72 -10.10 -6.75
N GLY A 88 8.91 -11.30 -7.30
CA GLY A 88 10.14 -11.67 -7.99
C GLY A 88 10.42 -10.81 -9.23
N GLN A 89 9.39 -10.50 -10.02
CA GLN A 89 9.50 -9.61 -11.18
C GLN A 89 9.89 -8.19 -10.76
N MET A 90 9.29 -7.67 -9.68
CA MET A 90 9.63 -6.36 -9.13
C MET A 90 11.07 -6.31 -8.63
N LEU A 91 11.52 -7.34 -7.90
CA LEU A 91 12.90 -7.49 -7.45
C LEU A 91 13.89 -7.47 -8.63
N GLU A 92 13.58 -8.20 -9.70
CA GLU A 92 14.42 -8.23 -10.90
C GLU A 92 14.46 -6.86 -11.59
N GLN A 93 13.32 -6.16 -11.67
CA GLN A 93 13.24 -4.80 -12.21
C GLN A 93 14.07 -3.82 -11.38
N LEU A 94 13.97 -3.89 -10.05
CA LEU A 94 14.74 -3.05 -9.12
C LEU A 94 16.25 -3.29 -9.30
N LYS A 95 16.66 -4.56 -9.40
CA LYS A 95 18.06 -4.96 -9.62
C LYS A 95 18.58 -4.49 -10.98
N ARG A 96 17.75 -4.53 -12.02
CA ARG A 96 18.08 -4.00 -13.36
C ARG A 96 18.25 -2.49 -13.35
N GLN A 97 17.41 -1.80 -12.60
CA GLN A 97 17.44 -0.34 -12.47
C GLN A 97 18.70 0.12 -11.73
N GLN A 98 19.10 -0.59 -10.67
CA GLN A 98 20.35 -0.36 -9.94
C GLN A 98 21.59 -0.58 -10.82
N GLN A 99 21.64 -1.67 -11.59
CA GLN A 99 22.75 -1.94 -12.53
C GLN A 99 22.81 -0.93 -13.68
N GLY A 100 21.66 -0.49 -14.20
CA GLY A 100 21.58 0.51 -15.27
C GLY A 100 22.08 1.90 -14.86
N GLN A 101 21.91 2.28 -13.59
CA GLN A 101 22.50 3.50 -13.01
C GLN A 101 24.03 3.39 -12.86
N GLN A 102 24.54 2.23 -12.44
CA GLN A 102 25.99 2.01 -12.33
C GLN A 102 26.68 1.98 -13.71
N GLY A 103 26.03 1.44 -14.74
CA GLY A 103 26.59 1.32 -16.10
C GLY A 103 26.69 2.64 -16.88
N GLN A 104 25.85 3.64 -16.59
CA GLN A 104 25.91 4.96 -17.25
C GLN A 104 26.88 5.95 -16.58
N GLY A 105 27.31 5.69 -15.35
CA GLY A 105 28.34 6.50 -14.67
C GLY A 105 29.79 6.13 -15.04
N GLN A 106 30.02 5.01 -15.75
CA GLN A 106 31.34 4.39 -15.88
C GLN A 106 32.08 4.64 -17.20
N GLN A 107 31.65 5.59 -18.03
CA GLN A 107 32.53 6.17 -19.06
C GLN A 107 33.33 7.39 -18.58
N GLY A 108 33.15 7.82 -17.32
CA GLY A 108 33.93 8.90 -16.72
C GLY A 108 34.45 8.52 -15.35
N GLN A 109 35.71 8.07 -15.29
CA GLN A 109 36.54 7.90 -14.09
C GLN A 109 36.15 6.74 -13.15
N GLY A 110 37.01 5.71 -13.19
CA GLY A 110 37.15 4.78 -12.08
C GLY A 110 37.54 5.53 -10.81
N GLN A 111 36.65 5.50 -9.82
CA GLN A 111 37.01 5.66 -8.42
C GLN A 111 35.95 4.95 -7.59
N GLN A 112 36.41 3.86 -6.96
CA GLN A 112 35.99 3.35 -5.67
C GLN A 112 34.73 4.01 -5.06
N GLY A 113 33.62 3.29 -5.14
CA GLY A 113 32.61 3.28 -4.08
C GLY A 113 32.85 2.09 -3.15
N GLN A 114 34.06 1.98 -2.60
CA GLN A 114 34.26 1.23 -1.35
C GLN A 114 33.80 2.16 -0.22
N GLY A 115 32.79 1.72 0.54
CA GLY A 115 32.49 2.32 1.84
C GLY A 115 31.23 3.20 1.85
N GLY A 116 30.13 2.57 2.25
CA GLY A 116 29.01 3.22 2.88
C GLY A 116 28.31 2.19 3.75
N GLU A 117 28.79 1.99 4.97
CA GLU A 117 28.15 1.19 6.04
C GLU A 117 26.75 1.72 6.46
N GLY A 118 26.17 2.64 5.71
CA GLY A 118 24.75 2.95 5.73
C GLY A 118 24.10 2.28 4.54
N ALA A 119 23.44 1.14 4.75
CA ALA A 119 22.73 0.43 3.70
C ALA A 119 21.83 1.40 2.92
N ASP A 120 22.13 1.60 1.62
CA ASP A 120 21.32 2.43 0.72
C ASP A 120 19.84 2.04 0.89
N PRO A 121 18.92 3.00 0.94
CA PRO A 121 17.49 2.71 1.09
C PRO A 121 16.99 1.71 0.04
N SER A 122 17.55 1.75 -1.18
CA SER A 122 17.31 0.76 -2.24
C SER A 122 17.87 -0.64 -1.93
N GLY A 123 19.03 -0.74 -1.28
CA GLY A 123 19.61 -2.01 -0.82
C GLY A 123 18.78 -2.65 0.29
N ARG A 124 18.39 -1.85 1.29
CA ARG A 124 17.48 -2.29 2.38
C ARG A 124 16.13 -2.75 1.85
N ALA A 125 15.59 -2.05 0.86
CA ALA A 125 14.37 -2.44 0.18
C ALA A 125 14.53 -3.81 -0.52
N GLY A 126 15.60 -3.99 -1.31
CA GLY A 126 15.90 -5.24 -1.98
C GLY A 126 16.03 -6.42 -1.02
N GLU A 127 16.73 -6.25 0.10
CA GLU A 127 16.87 -7.27 1.14
C GLU A 127 15.52 -7.62 1.79
N ALA A 128 14.70 -6.61 2.10
CA ALA A 128 13.39 -6.82 2.69
C ALA A 128 12.45 -7.57 1.72
N PHE A 129 12.47 -7.22 0.44
CA PHE A 129 11.73 -7.95 -0.58
C PHE A 129 12.25 -9.38 -0.80
N GLY A 130 13.56 -9.60 -0.70
CA GLY A 130 14.13 -10.95 -0.72
C GLY A 130 13.61 -11.82 0.43
N ARG A 131 13.57 -11.27 1.65
CA ARG A 131 12.96 -11.95 2.82
C ARG A 131 11.47 -12.21 2.62
N ALA A 132 10.75 -11.27 2.00
CA ALA A 132 9.34 -11.44 1.69
C ALA A 132 9.11 -12.58 0.68
N GLU A 133 9.91 -12.67 -0.39
CA GLU A 133 9.82 -13.74 -1.40
C GLU A 133 10.05 -15.12 -0.78
N GLN A 134 11.08 -15.24 0.08
CA GLN A 134 11.37 -16.48 0.79
C GLN A 134 10.21 -16.87 1.71
N ALA A 135 9.66 -15.93 2.49
CA ALA A 135 8.53 -16.21 3.37
C ALA A 135 7.24 -16.55 2.59
N MET A 136 7.03 -15.97 1.42
CA MET A 136 5.91 -16.36 0.53
C MET A 136 6.08 -17.77 -0.04
N ARG A 137 7.32 -18.19 -0.31
CA ARG A 137 7.64 -19.56 -0.73
C ARG A 137 7.37 -20.56 0.40
N ASP A 138 7.75 -20.22 1.63
CA ASP A 138 7.43 -21.03 2.81
C ASP A 138 5.91 -21.17 2.98
N ALA A 139 5.16 -20.08 2.78
CA ALA A 139 3.71 -20.08 2.84
C ALA A 139 3.08 -20.96 1.75
N GLU A 140 3.56 -20.88 0.50
CA GLU A 140 3.10 -21.74 -0.60
C GLU A 140 3.33 -23.23 -0.30
N GLY A 141 4.49 -23.58 0.29
CA GLY A 141 4.79 -24.93 0.72
C GLY A 141 3.82 -25.42 1.80
N ALA A 142 3.67 -24.63 2.87
CA ALA A 142 2.76 -24.96 3.96
C ALA A 142 1.29 -25.07 3.51
N LEU A 143 0.84 -24.21 2.59
CA LEU A 143 -0.49 -24.32 1.99
C LEU A 143 -0.64 -25.60 1.16
N GLY A 144 0.38 -25.98 0.38
CA GLY A 144 0.40 -27.23 -0.38
C GLY A 144 0.37 -28.50 0.48
N GLU A 145 0.85 -28.40 1.72
CA GLU A 145 0.80 -29.49 2.71
C GLU A 145 -0.49 -29.47 3.55
N GLY A 146 -1.41 -28.52 3.30
CA GLY A 146 -2.61 -28.32 4.14
C GLY A 146 -2.29 -27.75 5.53
N ASN A 147 -1.07 -27.30 5.77
CA ASN A 147 -0.62 -26.70 7.03
C ASN A 147 -1.00 -25.21 7.09
N GLY A 148 -2.28 -24.94 7.36
CA GLY A 148 -2.80 -23.58 7.49
C GLY A 148 -2.09 -22.73 8.56
N GLN A 149 -1.69 -23.33 9.68
CA GLN A 149 -0.98 -22.62 10.74
C GLN A 149 0.44 -22.19 10.31
N GLY A 150 1.20 -23.10 9.70
CA GLY A 150 2.52 -22.79 9.15
C GLY A 150 2.44 -21.76 8.03
N ALA A 151 1.40 -21.84 7.20
CA ALA A 151 1.13 -20.85 6.16
C ALA A 151 0.87 -19.46 6.75
N LEU A 152 0.05 -19.34 7.81
CA LEU A 152 -0.23 -18.06 8.48
C LEU A 152 1.03 -17.40 9.02
N ASP A 153 1.90 -18.17 9.67
CA ASP A 153 3.16 -17.66 10.24
C ASP A 153 4.09 -17.14 9.14
N ALA A 154 4.22 -17.90 8.05
CA ALA A 154 5.01 -17.53 6.88
C ALA A 154 4.42 -16.29 6.17
N GLN A 155 3.10 -16.24 5.97
CA GLN A 155 2.40 -15.09 5.40
C GLN A 155 2.57 -13.83 6.26
N GLY A 156 2.61 -13.97 7.59
CA GLY A 156 2.89 -12.88 8.52
C GLY A 156 4.31 -12.31 8.34
N ARG A 157 5.32 -13.17 8.24
CA ARG A 157 6.70 -12.77 7.94
C ARG A 157 6.81 -12.07 6.59
N ALA A 158 6.14 -12.61 5.56
CA ALA A 158 6.09 -11.99 4.23
C ALA A 158 5.49 -10.58 4.29
N LEU A 159 4.36 -10.42 4.97
CA LEU A 159 3.69 -9.13 5.12
C LEU A 159 4.56 -8.09 5.85
N GLN A 160 5.24 -8.50 6.92
CA GLN A 160 6.16 -7.63 7.66
C GLN A 160 7.34 -7.19 6.76
N ALA A 161 7.93 -8.12 6.02
CA ALA A 161 9.04 -7.85 5.12
C ALA A 161 8.63 -6.95 3.94
N LEU A 162 7.43 -7.14 3.37
CA LEU A 162 6.86 -6.23 2.35
C LEU A 162 6.72 -4.80 2.89
N ARG A 163 6.21 -4.63 4.11
CA ARG A 163 6.06 -3.30 4.74
C ARG A 163 7.41 -2.63 4.97
N GLN A 164 8.41 -3.39 5.43
CA GLN A 164 9.78 -2.90 5.61
C GLN A 164 10.40 -2.45 4.27
N GLY A 165 10.20 -3.24 3.20
CA GLY A 165 10.70 -2.88 1.87
C GLY A 165 10.02 -1.64 1.30
N ALA A 166 8.69 -1.53 1.47
CA ALA A 166 7.93 -0.35 1.09
C ALA A 166 8.39 0.92 1.85
N GLN A 167 8.65 0.80 3.15
CA GLN A 167 9.20 1.88 3.97
C GLN A 167 10.58 2.31 3.46
N ALA A 168 11.49 1.35 3.25
CA ALA A 168 12.84 1.64 2.75
C ALA A 168 12.83 2.34 1.37
N MET A 169 11.91 1.97 0.48
CA MET A 169 11.77 2.67 -0.79
C MET A 169 11.13 4.06 -0.69
N ALA A 170 10.22 4.26 0.26
CA ALA A 170 9.66 5.58 0.53
C ALA A 170 10.75 6.52 1.08
N GLU A 171 11.62 6.02 1.95
CA GLU A 171 12.80 6.74 2.46
C GLU A 171 13.76 7.12 1.31
N GLY A 172 14.03 6.21 0.39
CA GLY A 172 14.87 6.48 -0.78
C GLY A 172 14.32 7.56 -1.70
N GLN A 173 13.01 7.57 -1.95
CA GLN A 173 12.36 8.59 -2.78
C GLN A 173 12.27 9.97 -2.13
N GLN A 174 12.27 10.04 -0.79
CA GLN A 174 12.32 11.31 -0.07
C GLN A 174 13.76 11.85 0.01
N GLY A 175 14.77 10.98 0.10
CA GLY A 175 16.19 11.37 0.11
C GLY A 175 16.66 12.08 -1.17
N ASP A 176 16.18 11.67 -2.33
CA ASP A 176 16.50 12.28 -3.63
C ASP A 176 15.93 13.71 -3.84
N GLN A 177 15.00 14.17 -2.99
CA GLN A 177 14.43 15.52 -3.07
C GLN A 177 15.27 16.59 -2.36
N ASN A 178 16.21 16.21 -1.49
CA ASN A 178 17.04 17.13 -0.69
C ASN A 178 18.52 17.16 -1.09
N GLY A 179 18.89 16.59 -2.25
CA GLY A 179 20.26 16.68 -2.76
C GLY A 179 20.63 18.13 -3.10
N PRO A 180 21.76 18.67 -2.60
CA PRO A 180 22.23 20.01 -2.96
C PRO A 180 22.61 20.03 -4.45
N GLY A 181 21.69 20.52 -5.29
CA GLY A 181 21.95 20.70 -6.72
C GLY A 181 22.97 21.82 -6.94
N PRO A 182 24.07 21.58 -7.69
CA PRO A 182 24.99 22.64 -8.07
C PRO A 182 24.32 23.54 -9.10
N GLY A 183 23.95 24.77 -8.69
CA GLY A 183 23.44 25.80 -9.60
C GLY A 183 22.06 26.39 -9.28
N GLY A 184 21.49 26.14 -8.11
CA GLY A 184 20.32 26.88 -7.63
C GLY A 184 20.73 28.26 -7.11
N THR A 185 20.49 29.30 -7.91
CA THR A 185 20.63 30.72 -7.53
C THR A 185 20.13 30.97 -6.09
N PRO A 186 20.93 31.59 -5.20
CA PRO A 186 20.47 31.96 -3.88
C PRO A 186 19.55 33.17 -4.02
N GLY A 187 18.24 32.94 -4.02
CA GLY A 187 17.28 34.03 -3.78
C GLY A 187 16.01 33.99 -4.58
N GLU A 188 15.13 33.01 -4.34
CA GLU A 188 13.70 33.12 -4.69
C GLU A 188 12.79 32.46 -3.64
N SER A 189 13.22 32.41 -2.38
CA SER A 189 12.37 32.01 -1.23
C SER A 189 12.06 33.17 -0.29
N ALA A 190 12.38 34.40 -0.70
CA ALA A 190 12.15 35.61 0.08
C ALA A 190 10.78 36.28 -0.18
N GLU A 191 9.99 35.82 -1.16
CA GLU A 191 8.85 36.61 -1.64
C GLU A 191 7.46 36.10 -1.27
N ARG A 192 7.30 35.05 -0.45
CA ARG A 192 5.96 34.56 -0.06
C ARG A 192 5.82 34.20 1.42
N THR A 193 6.46 34.97 2.28
CA THR A 193 6.37 34.80 3.73
C THR A 193 6.22 36.18 4.35
N ASP A 194 5.10 36.39 5.05
CA ASP A 194 4.82 37.61 5.84
C ASP A 194 5.99 37.87 6.82
N PRO A 195 6.34 39.13 7.19
CA PRO A 195 7.36 39.47 8.21
C PRO A 195 7.30 38.70 9.54
N LEU A 196 6.23 37.94 9.81
CA LEU A 196 6.10 37.00 10.92
C LEU A 196 6.45 35.53 10.57
N GLY A 197 7.07 35.26 9.43
CA GLY A 197 7.58 33.92 9.08
C GLY A 197 6.52 32.90 8.65
N ARG A 198 5.31 33.34 8.29
CA ARG A 198 4.20 32.45 7.89
C ARG A 198 4.12 32.28 6.37
N PRO A 199 4.04 31.05 5.83
CA PRO A 199 3.91 30.84 4.39
C PRO A 199 2.54 31.33 3.90
N MET A 200 2.53 32.18 2.87
CA MET A 200 1.29 32.57 2.19
C MET A 200 0.76 31.39 1.37
N ARG A 201 -0.52 31.06 1.55
CA ARG A 201 -1.20 30.05 0.73
C ARG A 201 -1.57 30.68 -0.61
N THR A 202 -1.09 30.10 -1.70
CA THR A 202 -1.45 30.51 -3.08
C THR A 202 -2.96 30.45 -3.25
N GLN A 203 -3.57 31.62 -3.46
CA GLN A 203 -4.95 31.77 -3.87
C GLN A 203 -4.98 31.64 -5.40
N ASP A 204 -5.25 30.45 -5.89
CA ASP A 204 -5.48 30.17 -7.31
C ASP A 204 -6.95 30.51 -7.60
N TYR A 205 -7.19 31.67 -8.21
CA TYR A 205 -8.48 32.00 -8.82
C TYR A 205 -8.49 31.44 -10.24
N GLY A 206 -8.84 30.16 -10.36
CA GLY A 206 -9.18 29.51 -11.62
C GLY A 206 -10.66 29.21 -11.65
N ASP A 207 -11.41 30.08 -12.33
CA ASP A 207 -12.80 29.87 -12.72
C ASP A 207 -12.84 28.74 -13.78
N ASP A 208 -13.27 27.54 -13.37
CA ASP A 208 -13.67 26.47 -14.29
C ASP A 208 -14.73 25.62 -13.59
N PHE A 209 -15.95 25.61 -14.13
CA PHE A 209 -17.13 24.90 -13.64
C PHE A 209 -17.05 23.38 -13.82
N SER A 210 -15.86 22.81 -13.63
CA SER A 210 -15.62 21.38 -13.57
C SER A 210 -15.42 21.01 -12.10
N VAL A 211 -16.39 20.31 -11.53
CA VAL A 211 -16.29 19.70 -10.20
C VAL A 211 -15.17 18.66 -10.25
N LYS A 212 -13.93 19.12 -10.09
CA LYS A 212 -12.80 18.28 -9.69
C LYS A 212 -12.97 18.07 -8.20
N VAL A 213 -13.33 16.84 -7.83
CA VAL A 213 -13.29 16.37 -6.44
C VAL A 213 -11.83 15.97 -6.14
N PRO A 214 -11.14 16.61 -5.18
CA PRO A 214 -9.97 16.00 -4.54
C PRO A 214 -10.39 14.76 -3.71
N ASP A 215 -10.34 13.58 -4.33
CA ASP A 215 -11.01 12.36 -3.85
C ASP A 215 -10.59 11.80 -2.48
N GLU A 216 -9.44 12.19 -1.91
CA GLU A 216 -9.00 11.64 -0.62
C GLU A 216 -9.23 12.57 0.59
N VAL A 217 -9.06 13.89 0.42
CA VAL A 217 -9.23 14.85 1.52
C VAL A 217 -10.70 15.19 1.76
N ASP A 218 -11.49 15.29 0.69
CA ASP A 218 -12.91 15.65 0.80
C ASP A 218 -13.75 14.47 1.28
N ALA A 219 -13.38 13.23 0.95
CA ALA A 219 -14.05 12.04 1.48
C ALA A 219 -13.84 11.88 2.99
N GLN A 220 -12.66 12.21 3.53
CA GLN A 220 -12.41 12.19 4.97
C GLN A 220 -13.17 13.30 5.69
N ARG A 221 -13.20 14.51 5.12
CA ARG A 221 -13.97 15.63 5.68
C ARG A 221 -15.48 15.36 5.63
N ALA A 222 -15.99 14.78 4.55
CA ALA A 222 -17.40 14.38 4.44
C ALA A 222 -17.77 13.34 5.51
N ARG A 223 -16.90 12.36 5.79
CA ARG A 223 -17.11 11.39 6.88
C ARG A 223 -17.18 12.07 8.25
N GLN A 224 -16.28 13.01 8.52
CA GLN A 224 -16.29 13.77 9.78
C GLN A 224 -17.58 14.57 9.96
N VAL A 225 -18.06 15.22 8.90
CA VAL A 225 -19.32 15.98 8.92
C VAL A 225 -20.53 15.04 9.14
N LEU A 226 -20.56 13.89 8.46
CA LEU A 226 -21.65 12.90 8.63
C LEU A 226 -21.67 12.29 10.03
N GLU A 227 -20.51 12.03 10.63
CA GLU A 227 -20.40 11.56 12.01
C GLU A 227 -20.92 12.62 13.00
N GLU A 228 -20.61 13.89 12.76
CA GLU A 228 -21.09 14.97 13.63
C GLU A 228 -22.62 15.18 13.51
N LEU A 229 -23.18 15.06 12.29
CA LEU A 229 -24.63 15.12 12.07
C LEU A 229 -25.36 13.95 12.75
N ARG A 230 -24.83 12.71 12.64
CA ARG A 230 -25.40 11.54 13.33
C ARG A 230 -25.34 11.70 14.85
N ARG A 231 -24.20 12.17 15.39
CA ARG A 231 -24.04 12.45 16.82
C ARG A 231 -25.02 13.51 17.32
N ARG A 232 -25.35 14.51 16.50
CA ARG A 232 -26.33 15.56 16.85
C ARG A 232 -27.77 15.06 16.76
N LEU A 233 -28.06 14.10 15.87
CA LEU A 233 -29.37 13.45 15.77
C LEU A 233 -29.71 12.61 17.01
N GLU A 234 -28.70 12.02 17.66
CA GLU A 234 -28.84 11.24 18.90
C GLU A 234 -29.07 12.12 20.15
N GLN A 235 -28.97 13.45 20.03
CA GLN A 235 -29.22 14.37 21.14
C GLN A 235 -30.71 14.75 21.19
N THR A 236 -31.52 13.89 21.82
CA THR A 236 -32.99 14.05 21.96
C THR A 236 -33.41 15.35 22.66
N GLU A 237 -32.50 16.00 23.41
CA GLU A 237 -32.77 17.28 24.09
C GLU A 237 -32.75 18.50 23.17
N ARG A 238 -32.45 18.32 21.87
CA ARG A 238 -32.47 19.41 20.89
C ARG A 238 -33.89 19.81 20.48
N PRO A 239 -34.11 21.09 20.10
CA PRO A 239 -35.37 21.53 19.53
C PRO A 239 -35.75 20.69 18.30
N GLN A 240 -37.03 20.29 18.19
CA GLN A 240 -37.51 19.41 17.10
C GLN A 240 -37.22 19.99 15.70
N GLN A 241 -37.28 21.32 15.55
CA GLN A 241 -36.97 21.99 14.28
C GLN A 241 -35.52 21.75 13.81
N GLU A 242 -34.56 21.58 14.74
CA GLU A 242 -33.17 21.26 14.40
C GLU A 242 -33.02 19.80 13.99
N LEU A 243 -33.72 18.88 14.67
CA LEU A 243 -33.70 17.46 14.35
C LEU A 243 -34.24 17.21 12.94
N ASP A 244 -35.36 17.85 12.59
CA ASP A 244 -35.95 17.79 11.25
C ASP A 244 -35.00 18.33 10.16
N TYR A 245 -34.26 19.40 10.47
CA TYR A 245 -33.27 19.97 9.56
C TYR A 245 -32.06 19.03 9.35
N ILE A 246 -31.58 18.39 10.41
CA ILE A 246 -30.48 17.41 10.36
C ILE A 246 -30.91 16.15 9.58
N GLU A 247 -32.14 15.67 9.78
CA GLU A 247 -32.68 14.52 9.04
C GLU A 247 -32.78 14.81 7.54
N ARG A 248 -33.25 16.00 7.17
CA ARG A 248 -33.31 16.42 5.76
C ARG A 248 -31.92 16.54 5.14
N LEU A 249 -30.94 17.02 5.88
CA LEU A 249 -29.55 17.06 5.43
C LEU A 249 -29.03 15.64 5.17
N LEU A 250 -29.21 14.71 6.12
CA LEU A 250 -28.77 13.31 5.97
C LEU A 250 -29.46 12.57 4.81
N ARG A 251 -30.70 12.93 4.45
CA ARG A 251 -31.41 12.33 3.31
C ARG A 251 -30.89 12.81 1.94
N ASN A 252 -30.30 14.00 1.88
CA ASN A 252 -29.86 14.63 0.64
C ASN A 252 -28.35 14.40 0.33
N PHE A 253 -27.63 13.71 1.21
CA PHE A 253 -26.27 13.21 0.99
C PHE A 253 -26.32 11.74 0.52
#